data_AF-A0A7C3L5H6-F1
#
_entry.id   AF-A0A7C3L5H6-F1
#
_cell.length_a   1.000
_cell.length_b   1.000
_cell.length_c   1.000
_cell.angle_alpha   90.00
_cell.angle_beta   90.00
_cell.angle_gamma   90.00
#
_symmetry.space_group_name_H-M   'P 1'
#
loop_
_entity.id
_entity.type
_entity.pdbx_description
1 polymer ?
#
loop_
_entity_poly.entity_id
_entity_poly.type
_entity_poly.pdbx_seq_one_letter_code
_entity_poly.pdbx_strand_id
1 'polypeptide(L)'
;MKKLSLSNFLEEYKEVIRQHVIEQFRPLYTPVDRKGFAEKLSSLKRRPFAAQVDAIAGLTLALKRQPTAIMVGEMGVGKTLIACATAYLLGVKNTLVLCPPHLVQKWEKEIRDTLPACEVIHVRSITGLCKSYESPSSNPHFFILSRERAKLSYRWKPAAVSMRRIMRVETENKPRRVTYSILACPACFREVKDREGIPLSIEQLGKRKYKCLACQSPLWQADRSGPRRYAIADFIKQHMKGAFSLLLADELHEYKARGSAQGLAVAGLARASKKVLALTGTLFGGYSTTLFHLLYRLTPEVKKQFGHNE
;
A
#
# COMPACT_ATOMS: atom_id res chain seq x y z
N MET A 1 -51.55 -9.45 -15.16
CA MET A 1 -50.45 -8.45 -15.17
C MET A 1 -49.50 -8.80 -16.29
N LYS A 2 -49.30 -7.93 -17.29
CA LYS A 2 -48.28 -8.14 -18.32
C LYS A 2 -46.91 -8.14 -17.62
N LYS A 3 -46.15 -9.24 -17.73
CA LYS A 3 -44.74 -9.26 -17.34
C LYS A 3 -44.00 -8.31 -18.27
N LEU A 4 -43.74 -7.08 -17.82
CA LEU A 4 -42.79 -6.21 -18.51
C LEU A 4 -41.41 -6.82 -18.38
N SER A 5 -40.73 -7.00 -19.51
CA SER A 5 -39.30 -7.30 -19.51
C SER A 5 -38.53 -6.11 -18.93
N LEU A 6 -37.40 -6.36 -18.29
CA LEU A 6 -36.55 -5.31 -17.75
C LEU A 6 -36.15 -4.30 -18.84
N SER A 7 -35.91 -4.78 -20.06
CA SER A 7 -35.58 -3.94 -21.22
C SER A 7 -36.69 -2.94 -21.53
N ASN A 8 -37.94 -3.40 -21.63
CA ASN A 8 -39.08 -2.54 -21.94
C ASN A 8 -39.35 -1.53 -20.83
N PHE A 9 -39.16 -1.94 -19.56
CA PHE A 9 -39.24 -1.04 -18.41
C PHE A 9 -38.15 0.05 -18.46
N LEU A 10 -36.90 -0.32 -18.73
CA LEU A 10 -35.80 0.65 -18.82
C LEU A 10 -35.99 1.65 -19.96
N GLU A 11 -36.63 1.22 -21.06
CA GLU A 11 -36.89 2.06 -22.22
C GLU A 11 -38.08 3.01 -21.97
N GLU A 12 -39.15 2.53 -21.34
CA GLU A 12 -40.33 3.32 -20.97
C GLU A 12 -40.02 4.37 -19.89
N TYR A 13 -39.22 4.02 -18.87
CA TYR A 13 -38.90 4.89 -17.73
C TYR A 13 -37.53 5.56 -17.84
N LYS A 14 -36.88 5.52 -19.01
CA LYS A 14 -35.50 5.97 -19.21
C LYS A 14 -35.21 7.38 -18.69
N GLU A 15 -36.05 8.35 -19.05
CA GLU A 15 -35.82 9.76 -18.68
C GLU A 15 -36.07 10.00 -17.19
N VAL A 16 -37.07 9.32 -16.59
CA VAL A 16 -37.35 9.41 -15.14
C VAL A 16 -36.19 8.82 -14.34
N ILE A 17 -35.70 7.63 -14.74
CA ILE A 17 -34.54 6.99 -14.11
C ILE A 17 -33.30 7.88 -14.28
N ARG A 18 -33.06 8.41 -15.48
CA ARG A 18 -31.93 9.31 -15.75
C ARG A 18 -31.97 10.54 -14.86
N GLN A 19 -33.12 11.18 -14.74
CA GLN A 19 -33.27 12.38 -13.92
C GLN A 19 -33.05 12.08 -12.44
N HIS A 20 -33.64 10.99 -11.93
CA HIS A 20 -33.41 10.54 -10.56
C HIS A 20 -31.94 10.21 -10.29
N VAL A 21 -31.26 9.55 -11.24
CA VAL A 21 -29.82 9.26 -11.14
C VAL A 21 -28.99 10.54 -11.13
N ILE A 22 -29.31 11.54 -11.95
CA ILE A 22 -28.60 12.83 -11.95
C ILE A 22 -28.82 13.61 -10.65
N GLU A 23 -30.04 13.57 -10.11
CA GLU A 23 -30.40 14.23 -8.86
C GLU A 23 -29.71 13.58 -7.66
N GLN A 24 -29.70 12.24 -7.58
CA GLN A 24 -29.05 11.52 -6.49
C GLN A 24 -27.53 11.46 -6.62
N PHE A 25 -27.02 11.26 -7.84
CA PHE A 25 -25.60 11.07 -8.14
C PHE A 25 -25.08 12.17 -9.06
N ARG A 26 -25.16 13.43 -8.59
CA ARG A 26 -24.66 14.57 -9.35
C ARG A 26 -23.20 14.35 -9.75
N PRO A 27 -22.89 14.29 -11.07
CA PRO A 27 -21.54 13.98 -11.52
C PRO A 27 -20.57 15.07 -11.07
N LEU A 28 -19.38 14.65 -10.63
CA LEU A 28 -18.33 15.59 -10.22
C LEU A 28 -17.72 16.32 -11.41
N TYR A 29 -17.73 15.67 -12.58
CA TYR A 29 -17.12 16.14 -13.81
C TYR A 29 -18.08 15.92 -14.97
N THR A 30 -18.14 16.90 -15.86
CA THR A 30 -18.85 16.81 -17.14
C THR A 30 -17.94 17.27 -18.28
N PRO A 31 -18.18 16.84 -19.53
CA PRO A 31 -17.38 17.31 -20.68
C PRO A 31 -17.35 18.83 -20.87
N VAL A 32 -18.32 19.55 -20.31
CA VAL A 32 -18.35 21.02 -20.30
C VAL A 32 -17.20 21.61 -19.49
N ASP A 33 -16.77 20.94 -18.42
CA ASP A 33 -15.68 21.37 -17.56
C ASP A 33 -14.30 21.21 -18.24
N ARG A 34 -14.20 20.43 -19.32
CA ARG A 34 -12.94 20.07 -20.00
C ARG A 34 -12.09 21.27 -20.33
N LYS A 35 -12.70 22.34 -20.87
CA LYS A 35 -11.98 23.54 -21.30
C LYS A 35 -11.21 24.19 -20.15
N GLY A 36 -11.85 24.35 -18.98
CA GLY A 36 -11.22 24.92 -17.79
C GLY A 36 -10.09 24.06 -17.22
N PHE A 37 -10.18 22.73 -17.35
CA PHE A 37 -9.08 21.84 -16.98
C PHE A 37 -7.93 21.87 -18.00
N ALA A 38 -8.23 21.89 -19.29
CA ALA A 38 -7.23 21.99 -20.35
C ALA A 38 -6.41 23.28 -20.25
N GLU A 39 -7.06 24.41 -19.92
CA GLU A 39 -6.37 25.69 -19.68
C GLU A 39 -5.40 25.60 -18.49
N LYS A 40 -5.80 24.98 -17.37
CA LYS A 40 -4.91 24.75 -16.22
C LYS A 40 -3.73 23.83 -16.52
N LEU A 41 -3.87 22.95 -17.50
CA LEU A 41 -2.84 22.01 -17.94
C LEU A 41 -1.97 22.56 -19.08
N SER A 42 -2.26 23.77 -19.57
CA SER A 42 -1.52 24.38 -20.70
C SER A 42 -0.05 24.67 -20.40
N SER A 43 0.29 24.82 -19.11
CA SER A 43 1.65 25.02 -18.60
C SER A 43 2.50 23.75 -18.57
N LEU A 44 1.89 22.58 -18.80
CA LEU A 44 2.63 21.32 -18.91
C LEU A 44 3.47 21.32 -20.19
N LYS A 45 4.67 20.73 -20.10
CA LYS A 45 5.57 20.57 -21.25
C LYS A 45 4.98 19.66 -22.32
N ARG A 46 4.24 18.62 -21.90
CA ARG A 46 3.48 17.73 -22.79
C ARG A 46 1.99 17.99 -22.60
N ARG A 47 1.32 18.34 -23.71
CA ARG A 47 -0.12 18.56 -23.74
C ARG A 47 -0.87 17.22 -23.71
N PRO A 48 -1.75 16.97 -22.72
CA PRO A 48 -2.59 15.78 -22.72
C PRO A 48 -3.62 15.81 -23.85
N PHE A 49 -3.97 14.65 -24.38
CA PHE A 49 -5.11 14.51 -25.31
C PHE A 49 -6.44 14.76 -24.58
N ALA A 50 -7.51 15.07 -25.33
CA ALA A 50 -8.82 15.39 -24.75
C ALA A 50 -9.34 14.32 -23.76
N ALA A 51 -9.25 13.04 -24.12
CA ALA A 51 -9.65 11.93 -23.23
C ALA A 51 -8.74 11.82 -21.97
N GLN A 52 -7.47 12.17 -22.10
CA GLN A 52 -6.55 12.22 -20.95
C GLN A 52 -6.92 13.40 -20.03
N VAL A 53 -7.32 14.55 -20.58
CA VAL A 53 -7.81 15.69 -19.78
C VAL A 53 -9.05 15.30 -18.98
N ASP A 54 -10.00 14.59 -19.59
CA ASP A 54 -11.18 14.07 -18.89
C ASP A 54 -10.79 13.16 -17.72
N ALA A 55 -9.86 12.23 -17.95
CA ALA A 55 -9.36 11.32 -16.92
C ALA A 55 -8.63 12.09 -15.80
N ILE A 56 -7.76 13.04 -16.14
CA ILE A 56 -7.04 13.89 -15.18
C ILE A 56 -8.03 14.70 -14.32
N ALA A 57 -9.04 15.29 -14.93
CA ALA A 57 -10.06 16.08 -14.24
C ALA A 57 -10.85 15.20 -13.26
N GLY A 58 -11.36 14.06 -13.72
CA GLY A 58 -12.08 13.09 -12.89
C GLY A 58 -11.24 12.61 -11.70
N LEU A 59 -9.98 12.23 -11.92
CA LEU A 59 -9.07 11.79 -10.86
C LEU A 59 -8.75 12.91 -9.87
N THR A 60 -8.53 14.13 -10.36
CA THR A 60 -8.24 15.30 -9.50
C THR A 60 -9.43 15.59 -8.59
N LEU A 61 -10.65 15.59 -9.13
CA LEU A 61 -11.87 15.85 -8.38
C LEU A 61 -12.18 14.71 -7.39
N ALA A 62 -12.01 13.46 -7.80
CA ALA A 62 -12.13 12.30 -6.92
C ALA A 62 -11.14 12.42 -5.75
N LEU A 63 -9.85 12.62 -6.01
CA LEU A 63 -8.83 12.74 -4.97
C LEU A 63 -8.98 13.99 -4.09
N LYS A 64 -9.78 14.98 -4.47
CA LYS A 64 -10.18 16.08 -3.57
C LYS A 64 -11.26 15.66 -2.57
N ARG A 65 -12.08 14.66 -2.87
CA ARG A 65 -13.18 14.17 -2.02
C ARG A 65 -12.89 12.89 -1.25
N GLN A 66 -12.06 12.00 -1.81
CA GLN A 66 -11.74 10.70 -1.22
C GLN A 66 -10.23 10.45 -1.20
N PRO A 67 -9.72 9.62 -0.26
CA PRO A 67 -8.29 9.41 -0.11
C PRO A 67 -7.66 8.62 -1.26
N THR A 68 -8.45 7.83 -1.99
CA THR A 68 -7.93 6.85 -2.95
C THR A 68 -8.68 6.95 -4.28
N ALA A 69 -7.95 6.88 -5.40
CA ALA A 69 -8.48 6.71 -6.74
C ALA A 69 -7.68 5.67 -7.50
N ILE A 70 -8.34 4.92 -8.39
CA ILE A 70 -7.71 3.92 -9.24
C ILE A 70 -7.95 4.31 -10.68
N MET A 71 -6.87 4.51 -11.43
CA MET A 71 -6.89 4.75 -12.86
C MET A 71 -6.65 3.42 -13.58
N VAL A 72 -7.69 2.96 -14.27
CA VAL A 72 -7.64 1.77 -15.13
C VAL A 72 -7.58 2.23 -16.57
N GLY A 73 -6.59 1.74 -17.31
CA GLY A 73 -6.49 2.03 -18.73
C GLY A 73 -5.44 1.19 -19.41
N GLU A 74 -5.68 0.85 -20.68
CA GLU A 74 -4.83 -0.03 -21.47
C GLU A 74 -3.37 0.43 -21.54
N MET A 75 -2.49 -0.46 -21.96
CA MET A 75 -1.10 -0.11 -22.22
C MET A 75 -1.06 0.89 -23.41
N GLY A 76 -0.33 1.99 -23.24
CA GLY A 76 -0.23 3.04 -24.28
C GLY A 76 -1.10 4.28 -24.07
N VAL A 77 -2.12 4.25 -23.20
CA VAL A 77 -3.01 5.41 -22.98
C VAL A 77 -2.37 6.61 -22.27
N GLY A 78 -1.11 6.49 -21.85
CA GLY A 78 -0.39 7.56 -21.14
C GLY A 78 -0.71 7.67 -19.65
N LYS A 79 -0.89 6.54 -18.95
CA LYS A 79 -1.17 6.49 -17.49
C LYS A 79 -0.19 7.34 -16.67
N THR A 80 1.10 7.28 -17.01
CA THR A 80 2.15 8.07 -16.36
C THR A 80 1.91 9.57 -16.52
N LEU A 81 1.62 10.03 -17.74
CA LEU A 81 1.28 11.44 -18.01
C LEU A 81 0.03 11.87 -17.23
N ILE A 82 -1.03 11.05 -17.26
CA ILE A 82 -2.26 11.30 -16.50
C ILE A 82 -1.96 11.43 -15.00
N ALA A 83 -1.14 10.54 -14.45
CA ALA A 83 -0.78 10.56 -13.02
C ALA A 83 0.04 11.80 -12.64
N CYS A 84 1.05 12.16 -13.45
CA CYS A 84 1.86 13.36 -13.25
C CYS A 84 1.01 14.63 -13.33
N ALA A 85 0.13 14.73 -14.34
CA ALA A 85 -0.76 15.88 -14.51
C ALA A 85 -1.80 15.98 -13.38
N THR A 86 -2.31 14.84 -12.89
CA THR A 86 -3.19 14.81 -11.71
C THR A 86 -2.46 15.32 -10.46
N ALA A 87 -1.21 14.89 -10.23
CA ALA A 87 -0.40 15.39 -9.13
C ALA A 87 -0.15 16.90 -9.24
N TYR A 88 0.12 17.39 -10.46
CA TYR A 88 0.28 18.81 -10.75
C TYR A 88 -0.98 19.62 -10.40
N LEU A 89 -2.17 19.20 -10.86
CA LEU A 89 -3.42 19.90 -10.56
C LEU A 89 -3.85 19.83 -9.09
N LEU A 90 -3.43 18.79 -8.37
CA LEU A 90 -3.62 18.71 -6.93
C LEU A 90 -2.70 19.67 -6.17
N GLY A 91 -1.67 20.23 -6.81
CA GLY A 91 -0.72 21.16 -6.18
C GLY A 91 0.09 20.50 -5.06
N VAL A 92 0.36 19.20 -5.16
CA VAL A 92 1.06 18.47 -4.08
C VAL A 92 2.56 18.70 -4.14
N LYS A 93 3.16 19.04 -2.98
CA LYS A 93 4.60 19.29 -2.88
C LYS A 93 5.44 18.02 -2.96
N ASN A 94 5.07 16.96 -2.22
CA ASN A 94 5.85 15.73 -2.14
C ASN A 94 5.01 14.53 -2.63
N THR A 95 5.42 13.97 -3.76
CA THR A 95 4.80 12.79 -4.39
C THR A 95 5.75 11.60 -4.32
N LEU A 96 5.27 10.47 -3.81
CA LEU A 96 6.00 9.20 -3.83
C LEU A 96 5.51 8.35 -4.99
N VAL A 97 6.40 7.92 -5.87
CA VAL A 97 6.13 6.99 -6.96
C VAL A 97 6.66 5.61 -6.57
N LEU A 98 5.79 4.62 -6.59
CA LEU A 98 6.15 3.22 -6.44
C LEU A 98 5.99 2.50 -7.78
N CYS A 99 7.08 1.97 -8.33
CA CYS A 99 7.06 1.31 -9.64
C CYS A 99 7.96 0.06 -9.71
N PRO A 100 7.80 -0.79 -10.74
CA PRO A 100 8.75 -1.85 -11.07
C PRO A 100 10.21 -1.34 -11.22
N PRO A 101 11.24 -2.13 -10.86
CA PRO A 101 12.63 -1.67 -10.86
C PRO A 101 13.13 -1.16 -12.22
N HIS A 102 12.70 -1.81 -13.30
CA HIS A 102 13.09 -1.46 -14.67
C HIS A 102 12.39 -0.19 -15.19
N LEU A 103 11.35 0.30 -14.48
CA LEU A 103 10.61 1.52 -14.86
C LEU A 103 11.10 2.77 -14.13
N VAL A 104 12.04 2.68 -13.20
CA VAL A 104 12.52 3.84 -12.41
C VAL A 104 13.04 4.96 -13.31
N GLN A 105 13.94 4.65 -14.25
CA GLN A 105 14.49 5.64 -15.18
C GLN A 105 13.42 6.16 -16.16
N LYS A 106 12.49 5.29 -16.57
CA LYS A 106 11.38 5.69 -17.44
C LYS A 106 10.46 6.70 -16.74
N TRP A 107 10.13 6.47 -15.47
CA TRP A 107 9.35 7.39 -14.65
C TRP A 107 10.05 8.74 -14.51
N GLU A 108 11.35 8.75 -14.24
CA GLU A 108 12.12 10.00 -14.19
C GLU A 108 12.00 10.80 -15.49
N LYS A 109 12.22 10.14 -16.63
CA LYS A 109 12.09 10.77 -17.95
C LYS A 109 10.69 11.32 -18.17
N GLU A 110 9.65 10.52 -17.95
CA GLU A 110 8.26 10.93 -18.16
C GLU A 110 7.85 12.10 -17.26
N ILE A 111 8.31 12.14 -16.00
CA ILE A 111 8.05 13.27 -15.09
C ILE A 111 8.73 14.54 -15.63
N ARG A 112 10.02 14.47 -15.96
CA ARG A 112 10.78 15.62 -16.47
C ARG A 112 10.25 16.14 -17.80
N ASP A 113 9.77 15.24 -18.65
CA ASP A 113 9.19 15.56 -19.97
C ASP A 113 7.77 16.11 -19.85
N THR A 114 7.03 15.81 -18.77
CA THR A 114 5.64 16.25 -18.59
C THR A 114 5.55 17.54 -17.78
N LEU A 115 6.27 17.65 -16.67
CA LEU A 115 6.09 18.71 -15.68
C LEU A 115 7.12 19.84 -15.82
N PRO A 116 6.70 21.11 -15.65
CA PRO A 116 7.62 22.22 -15.46
C PRO A 116 8.20 22.21 -14.04
N ALA A 117 9.45 22.66 -13.88
CA ALA A 117 10.07 22.97 -12.59
C ALA A 117 9.79 21.95 -11.46
N CYS A 118 10.12 20.68 -11.68
CA CYS A 118 9.99 19.61 -10.69
C CYS A 118 11.35 18.98 -10.39
N GLU A 119 11.50 18.46 -9.17
CA GLU A 119 12.68 17.72 -8.74
C GLU A 119 12.37 16.23 -8.65
N VAL A 120 13.21 15.41 -9.28
CA VAL A 120 13.04 13.95 -9.29
C VAL A 120 14.16 13.31 -8.46
N ILE A 121 13.79 12.51 -7.47
CA ILE A 121 14.70 11.94 -6.49
C ILE A 121 14.57 10.41 -6.51
N HIS A 122 15.69 9.72 -6.73
CA HIS A 122 15.71 8.25 -6.67
C HIS A 122 15.94 7.77 -5.24
N VAL A 123 14.94 7.08 -4.68
CA VAL A 123 15.00 6.58 -3.31
C VAL A 123 15.82 5.29 -3.25
N ARG A 124 17.11 5.44 -2.95
CA ARG A 124 18.06 4.32 -2.87
C ARG A 124 18.29 3.80 -1.46
N SER A 125 18.21 4.67 -0.45
CA SER A 125 18.44 4.37 0.96
C SER A 125 17.58 5.27 1.86
N ILE A 126 17.40 4.86 3.11
CA ILE A 126 16.68 5.65 4.13
C ILE A 126 17.41 6.97 4.39
N THR A 127 18.74 6.93 4.56
CA THR A 127 19.53 8.15 4.81
C THR A 127 19.43 9.14 3.65
N GLY A 128 19.47 8.65 2.40
CA GLY A 128 19.28 9.49 1.23
C GLY A 128 17.88 10.09 1.17
N LEU A 129 16.87 9.27 1.50
CA LEU A 129 15.48 9.73 1.57
C LEU A 129 15.29 10.88 2.58
N CYS A 130 15.79 10.71 3.81
CA CYS A 130 15.67 11.75 4.85
C CYS A 130 16.36 13.04 4.42
N LYS A 131 17.61 12.96 3.97
CA LYS A 131 18.36 14.13 3.49
C LYS A 131 17.62 14.86 2.38
N SER A 132 17.17 14.15 1.35
CA SER A 132 16.45 14.77 0.23
C SER A 132 15.08 15.33 0.63
N TYR A 133 14.42 14.76 1.63
CA TYR A 133 13.14 15.26 2.13
C TYR A 133 13.28 16.54 2.95
N GLU A 134 14.36 16.64 3.74
CA GLU A 134 14.66 17.80 4.59
C GLU A 134 15.22 18.98 3.79
N SER A 135 15.80 18.72 2.60
CA SER A 135 16.31 19.76 1.71
C SER A 135 15.19 20.75 1.33
N PRO A 136 15.35 22.06 1.62
CA PRO A 136 14.37 23.05 1.24
C PRO A 136 14.34 23.22 -0.28
N SER A 137 13.15 23.04 -0.87
CA SER A 137 12.89 23.39 -2.27
C SER A 137 11.50 24.04 -2.41
N SER A 138 11.41 24.99 -3.34
CA SER A 138 10.16 25.57 -3.81
C SER A 138 9.44 24.67 -4.82
N ASN A 139 10.16 23.77 -5.48
CA ASN A 139 9.63 22.93 -6.54
C ASN A 139 8.94 21.67 -5.97
N PRO A 140 7.94 21.11 -6.68
CA PRO A 140 7.39 19.81 -6.33
C PRO A 140 8.43 18.69 -6.48
N HIS A 141 8.52 17.83 -5.47
CA HIS A 141 9.37 16.65 -5.46
C HIS A 141 8.62 15.39 -5.87
N PHE A 142 9.26 14.59 -6.73
CA PHE A 142 8.84 13.25 -7.09
C PHE A 142 9.90 12.24 -6.64
N PHE A 143 9.59 11.52 -5.57
CA PHE A 143 10.43 10.48 -5.01
C PHE A 143 10.11 9.16 -5.70
N ILE A 144 11.04 8.60 -6.48
CA ILE A 144 10.84 7.33 -7.19
C ILE A 144 11.46 6.20 -6.37
N LEU A 145 10.62 5.28 -5.92
CA LEU A 145 10.96 4.11 -5.14
C LEU A 145 10.59 2.85 -5.93
N SER A 146 11.55 1.96 -6.16
CA SER A 146 11.22 0.67 -6.77
C SER A 146 10.55 -0.27 -5.77
N ARG A 147 9.59 -1.08 -6.24
CA ARG A 147 8.88 -2.07 -5.41
C ARG A 147 9.79 -3.10 -4.74
N GLU A 148 10.90 -3.46 -5.37
CA GLU A 148 11.91 -4.34 -4.76
C GLU A 148 12.60 -3.64 -3.58
N ARG A 149 13.02 -2.39 -3.73
CA ARG A 149 13.64 -1.64 -2.62
C ARG A 149 12.65 -1.34 -1.50
N ALA A 150 11.38 -1.12 -1.84
CA ALA A 150 10.33 -0.85 -0.88
C ALA A 150 10.14 -2.02 0.12
N LYS A 151 10.17 -3.27 -0.38
CA LYS A 151 9.83 -4.47 0.42
C LYS A 151 11.03 -5.15 1.09
N LEU A 152 12.24 -5.00 0.56
CA LEU A 152 13.39 -5.80 0.99
C LEU A 152 13.84 -5.35 2.39
N SER A 153 13.72 -6.24 3.36
CA SER A 153 14.08 -6.02 4.77
C SER A 153 15.13 -7.02 5.24
N TYR A 154 15.55 -6.88 6.50
CA TYR A 154 16.47 -7.80 7.16
C TYR A 154 15.83 -9.18 7.31
N ARG A 155 16.69 -10.21 7.33
CA ARG A 155 16.27 -11.53 7.81
C ARG A 155 16.08 -11.47 9.31
N TRP A 156 15.07 -12.15 9.82
CA TRP A 156 14.84 -12.28 11.24
C TRP A 156 14.87 -13.76 11.62
N LYS A 157 15.22 -14.04 12.87
CA LYS A 157 15.21 -15.38 13.46
C LYS A 157 14.46 -15.37 14.80
N PRO A 158 13.95 -16.53 15.25
CA PRO A 158 13.40 -16.66 16.59
C PRO A 158 14.39 -16.17 17.66
N ALA A 159 13.84 -15.56 18.71
CA ALA A 159 14.59 -15.18 19.91
C ALA A 159 14.00 -15.95 21.09
N ALA A 160 14.64 -17.05 21.43
CA ALA A 160 14.36 -17.88 22.59
C ALA A 160 15.68 -18.41 23.14
N VAL A 161 15.73 -18.62 24.45
CA VAL A 161 16.85 -19.25 25.14
C VAL A 161 16.43 -20.63 25.61
N SER A 162 17.29 -21.62 25.43
CA SER A 162 17.05 -22.96 25.97
C SER A 162 17.42 -22.95 27.46
N MET A 163 16.49 -23.32 28.33
CA MET A 163 16.72 -23.39 29.77
C MET A 163 16.37 -24.77 30.31
N ARG A 164 17.19 -25.28 31.22
CA ARG A 164 16.90 -26.53 31.94
C ARG A 164 15.98 -26.24 33.13
N ARG A 165 14.94 -27.04 33.30
CA ARG A 165 14.03 -27.04 34.45
C ARG A 165 14.08 -28.40 35.12
N ILE A 166 13.81 -28.42 36.42
CA ILE A 166 13.76 -29.65 37.22
C ILE A 166 12.33 -29.79 37.71
N MET A 167 11.70 -30.94 37.43
CA MET A 167 10.39 -31.31 37.96
C MET A 167 10.54 -32.54 38.84
N ARG A 168 9.81 -32.57 39.96
CA ARG A 168 9.67 -33.78 40.76
C ARG A 168 8.53 -34.60 40.15
N VAL A 169 8.81 -35.85 39.81
CA VAL A 169 7.84 -36.81 39.30
C VAL A 169 7.71 -37.90 40.35
N GLU A 170 6.49 -38.15 40.79
CA GLU A 170 6.18 -39.29 41.65
C GLU A 170 6.18 -40.55 40.79
N THR A 171 7.00 -41.53 41.19
CA THR A 171 6.96 -42.89 40.63
C THR A 171 6.64 -43.86 41.75
N GLU A 172 6.06 -45.01 41.41
CA GLU A 172 5.55 -46.03 42.35
C GLU A 172 6.53 -46.38 43.49
N ASN A 173 7.85 -46.24 43.27
CA ASN A 173 8.87 -46.65 44.23
C ASN A 173 9.66 -45.52 44.91
N LYS A 174 9.55 -44.25 44.50
CA LYS A 174 10.18 -43.03 45.12
C LYS A 174 9.97 -41.75 44.28
N PRO A 175 10.04 -40.54 44.86
CA PRO A 175 10.05 -39.29 44.10
C PRO A 175 11.37 -39.12 43.34
N ARG A 176 11.29 -38.96 42.01
CA ARG A 176 12.46 -38.76 41.12
C ARG A 176 12.49 -37.33 40.60
N ARG A 177 13.69 -36.72 40.55
CA ARG A 177 13.90 -35.43 39.88
C ARG A 177 14.22 -35.65 38.41
N VAL A 178 13.41 -35.10 37.52
CA VAL A 178 13.62 -35.16 36.07
C VAL A 178 14.02 -33.77 35.59
N THR A 179 15.11 -33.70 34.82
CA THR A 179 15.54 -32.46 34.17
C THR A 179 15.04 -32.45 32.73
N TYR A 180 14.39 -31.36 32.32
CA TYR A 180 13.90 -31.17 30.96
C TYR A 180 14.28 -29.79 30.44
N SER A 181 14.31 -29.64 29.11
CA SER A 181 14.66 -28.38 28.45
C SER A 181 13.40 -27.66 28.00
N ILE A 182 13.32 -26.36 28.29
CA ILE A 182 12.25 -25.47 27.81
C ILE A 182 12.83 -24.40 26.90
N LEU A 183 12.01 -23.90 25.98
CA LEU A 183 12.28 -22.62 25.31
C LEU A 183 11.69 -21.50 26.15
N ALA A 184 12.56 -20.56 26.55
CA ALA A 184 12.19 -19.44 27.40
C ALA A 184 12.42 -18.11 26.70
N CYS A 185 11.64 -17.12 27.11
CA CYS A 185 11.77 -15.73 26.66
C CYS A 185 13.15 -15.19 27.07
N PRO A 186 13.93 -14.58 26.17
CA PRO A 186 15.23 -14.01 26.52
C PRO A 186 15.18 -12.84 27.51
N ALA A 187 14.03 -12.18 27.66
CA ALA A 187 13.87 -11.01 28.51
C ALA A 187 13.37 -11.34 29.93
N CYS A 188 12.39 -12.25 30.06
CA CYS A 188 11.78 -12.57 31.36
C CYS A 188 11.98 -14.03 31.80
N PHE A 189 12.66 -14.85 30.98
CA PHE A 189 12.96 -16.26 31.26
C PHE A 189 11.75 -17.17 31.50
N ARG A 190 10.54 -16.68 31.21
CA ARG A 190 9.32 -17.50 31.25
C ARG A 190 9.23 -18.38 30.01
N GLU A 191 8.70 -19.58 30.19
CA GLU A 191 8.45 -20.53 29.10
C GLU A 191 7.59 -19.90 28.01
N VAL A 192 8.01 -20.09 26.76
CA VAL A 192 7.33 -19.55 25.59
C VAL A 192 6.19 -20.48 25.19
N LYS A 193 4.97 -19.96 25.27
CA LYS A 193 3.74 -20.68 24.97
C LYS A 193 2.89 -19.90 23.97
N ASP A 194 2.01 -20.60 23.28
CA ASP A 194 0.92 -19.97 22.54
C ASP A 194 -0.22 -19.53 23.48
N ARG A 195 -1.33 -19.04 22.90
CA ARG A 195 -2.48 -18.53 23.65
C ARG A 195 -3.26 -19.64 24.37
N GLU A 196 -3.11 -20.88 23.94
CA GLU A 196 -3.76 -22.05 24.53
C GLU A 196 -2.89 -22.66 25.65
N GLY A 197 -1.71 -22.08 25.90
CA GLY A 197 -0.78 -22.56 26.91
C GLY A 197 0.14 -23.68 26.44
N ILE A 198 0.16 -23.97 25.14
CA ILE A 198 1.00 -25.02 24.54
C ILE A 198 2.42 -24.47 24.32
N PRO A 199 3.48 -25.13 24.82
CA PRO A 199 4.86 -24.73 24.57
C PRO A 199 5.19 -24.69 23.08
N LEU A 200 5.79 -23.59 22.63
CA LEU A 200 6.15 -23.41 21.22
C LEU A 200 7.53 -24.00 20.91
N SER A 201 7.65 -24.70 19.78
CA SER A 201 8.94 -25.12 19.23
C SER A 201 9.66 -23.97 18.52
N ILE A 202 10.96 -24.14 18.28
CA ILE A 202 11.77 -23.13 17.57
C ILE A 202 11.27 -22.92 16.13
N GLU A 203 10.80 -23.98 15.47
CA GLU A 203 10.24 -23.93 14.12
C GLU A 203 8.92 -23.16 14.10
N GLN A 204 8.05 -23.40 15.09
CA GLN A 204 6.79 -22.66 15.22
C GLN A 204 7.05 -21.17 15.47
N LEU A 205 8.04 -20.83 16.30
CA LEU A 205 8.49 -19.44 16.47
C LEU A 205 9.06 -18.83 15.18
N GLY A 206 9.61 -19.64 14.28
CA GLY A 206 10.10 -19.22 12.97
C GLY A 206 9.01 -18.88 11.96
N LYS A 207 7.76 -19.34 12.17
CA LYS A 207 6.66 -19.11 11.22
C LYS A 207 6.12 -17.68 11.24
N ARG A 208 6.11 -17.03 12.42
CA ARG A 208 5.63 -15.64 12.57
C ARG A 208 6.33 -14.93 13.71
N LYS A 209 6.30 -13.59 13.69
CA LYS A 209 6.89 -12.74 14.72
C LYS A 209 6.01 -12.71 15.98
N TYR A 210 6.31 -13.56 16.95
CA TYR A 210 5.62 -13.61 18.25
C TYR A 210 6.09 -12.55 19.24
N LYS A 211 5.24 -12.26 20.23
CA LYS A 211 5.59 -11.54 21.46
C LYS A 211 5.39 -12.47 22.66
N CYS A 212 6.20 -12.30 23.69
CA CYS A 212 6.04 -13.04 24.93
C CYS A 212 4.70 -12.68 25.58
N LEU A 213 3.90 -13.67 25.95
CA LEU A 213 2.61 -13.43 26.61
C LEU A 213 2.76 -12.79 28.00
N ALA A 214 3.89 -12.99 28.67
CA ALA A 214 4.12 -12.48 30.02
C ALA A 214 4.71 -11.06 30.07
N CYS A 215 5.73 -10.76 29.27
CA CYS A 215 6.42 -9.46 29.32
C CYS A 215 6.31 -8.64 28.02
N GLN A 216 5.60 -9.15 27.00
CA GLN A 216 5.40 -8.49 25.71
C GLN A 216 6.67 -8.23 24.87
N SER A 217 7.85 -8.69 25.33
CA SER A 217 9.08 -8.58 24.56
C SER A 217 8.98 -9.40 23.26
N PRO A 218 9.63 -8.95 22.16
CA PRO A 218 9.64 -9.70 20.92
C PRO A 218 10.35 -11.05 21.13
N LEU A 219 9.75 -12.12 20.62
CA LEU A 219 10.34 -13.48 20.58
C LEU A 219 11.02 -13.74 19.22
N TRP A 220 11.48 -12.67 18.59
CA TRP A 220 12.21 -12.66 17.34
C TRP A 220 13.25 -11.55 17.39
N GLN A 221 14.31 -11.72 16.62
CA GLN A 221 15.41 -10.75 16.53
C GLN A 221 15.91 -10.67 15.09
N ALA A 222 16.59 -9.56 14.76
CA ALA A 222 17.27 -9.46 13.49
C ALA A 222 18.39 -10.50 13.40
N ASP A 223 18.45 -11.21 12.28
CA ASP A 223 19.55 -12.12 11.98
C ASP A 223 20.73 -11.31 11.44
N ARG A 224 21.79 -11.21 12.25
CA ARG A 224 23.00 -10.44 11.93
C ARG A 224 23.84 -11.07 10.81
N SER A 225 23.59 -12.32 10.45
CA SER A 225 24.24 -13.00 9.31
C SER A 225 23.58 -12.66 7.96
N GLY A 226 22.35 -12.14 8.00
CA GLY A 226 21.61 -11.75 6.80
C GLY A 226 21.97 -10.36 6.27
N PRO A 227 21.31 -9.92 5.20
CA PRO A 227 21.47 -8.57 4.66
C PRO A 227 21.11 -7.53 5.72
N ARG A 228 22.01 -6.57 5.97
CA ARG A 228 21.77 -5.41 6.83
C ARG A 228 20.95 -4.36 6.09
N ARG A 229 19.65 -4.64 5.91
CA ARG A 229 18.71 -3.76 5.21
C ARG A 229 17.44 -3.59 6.02
N TYR A 230 16.76 -2.46 5.88
CA TYR A 230 15.45 -2.23 6.46
C TYR A 230 14.51 -1.78 5.35
N ALA A 231 13.32 -2.35 5.29
CA ALA A 231 12.36 -2.03 4.24
C ALA A 231 12.01 -0.53 4.29
N ILE A 232 12.21 0.16 3.16
CA ILE A 232 11.95 1.60 3.07
C ILE A 232 10.45 1.87 3.27
N ALA A 233 9.57 0.96 2.82
CA ALA A 233 8.14 1.09 3.07
C ALA A 233 7.79 1.01 4.57
N ASP A 234 8.46 0.13 5.33
CA ASP A 234 8.26 0.05 6.78
C ASP A 234 8.77 1.32 7.48
N PHE A 235 9.88 1.88 6.99
CA PHE A 235 10.45 3.11 7.54
C PHE A 235 9.52 4.29 7.33
N ILE A 236 9.05 4.49 6.09
CA ILE A 236 8.10 5.56 5.76
C ILE A 236 6.82 5.42 6.58
N LYS A 237 6.28 4.20 6.68
CA LYS A 237 5.10 3.89 7.48
C LYS A 237 5.25 4.21 8.97
N GLN A 238 6.45 4.02 9.53
CA GLN A 238 6.69 4.20 10.96
C GLN A 238 7.10 5.64 11.32
N HIS A 239 7.94 6.25 10.48
CA HIS A 239 8.64 7.49 10.81
C HIS A 239 8.29 8.69 9.91
N MET A 240 7.64 8.48 8.76
CA MET A 240 7.34 9.54 7.79
C MET A 240 5.84 9.60 7.43
N LYS A 241 4.96 9.37 8.41
CA LYS A 241 3.51 9.45 8.20
C LYS A 241 3.11 10.87 7.83
N GLY A 242 2.37 11.01 6.74
CA GLY A 242 1.93 12.30 6.21
C GLY A 242 3.02 13.08 5.45
N ALA A 243 4.24 12.53 5.34
CA ALA A 243 5.35 13.19 4.65
C ALA A 243 5.07 13.38 3.15
N PHE A 244 4.41 12.39 2.54
CA PHE A 244 3.98 12.40 1.15
C PHE A 244 2.49 12.74 1.05
N SER A 245 2.19 13.76 0.26
CA SER A 245 0.81 14.18 0.01
C SER A 245 0.10 13.25 -0.96
N LEU A 246 0.85 12.58 -1.84
CA LEU A 246 0.33 11.65 -2.84
C LEU A 246 1.27 10.46 -3.03
N LEU A 247 0.71 9.25 -3.03
CA LEU A 247 1.35 8.03 -3.52
C LEU A 247 0.83 7.72 -4.93
N LEU A 248 1.72 7.63 -5.90
CA LEU A 248 1.47 7.05 -7.21
C LEU A 248 1.93 5.58 -7.18
N ALA A 249 0.99 4.64 -7.22
CA ALA A 249 1.29 3.20 -7.22
C ALA A 249 1.10 2.63 -8.62
N ASP A 250 2.20 2.38 -9.32
CA ASP A 250 2.20 1.85 -10.69
C ASP A 250 2.11 0.32 -10.70
N GLU A 251 1.50 -0.22 -11.75
CA GLU A 251 1.20 -1.64 -11.94
C GLU A 251 0.50 -2.28 -10.72
N LEU A 252 -0.63 -1.70 -10.32
CA LEU A 252 -1.35 -2.10 -9.10
C LEU A 252 -1.65 -3.63 -9.06
N HIS A 253 -1.92 -4.22 -10.22
CA HIS A 253 -2.28 -5.64 -10.33
C HIS A 253 -1.18 -6.60 -9.82
N GLU A 254 0.08 -6.19 -9.79
CA GLU A 254 1.18 -6.99 -9.24
C GLU A 254 1.07 -7.15 -7.70
N TYR A 255 0.31 -6.26 -7.03
CA TYR A 255 0.15 -6.25 -5.59
C TYR A 255 -1.14 -6.93 -5.12
N LYS A 256 -1.69 -7.90 -5.87
CA LYS A 256 -2.95 -8.58 -5.51
C LYS A 256 -2.83 -9.71 -4.47
N ALA A 257 -1.66 -10.32 -4.32
CA ALA A 257 -1.50 -11.52 -3.49
C ALA A 257 -1.64 -11.22 -1.98
N ARG A 258 -2.51 -11.95 -1.25
CA ARG A 258 -2.93 -11.72 0.17
C ARG A 258 -1.81 -11.48 1.17
N GLY A 259 -0.67 -12.18 1.04
CA GLY A 259 0.45 -12.14 1.99
C GLY A 259 1.80 -11.72 1.41
N SER A 260 1.85 -11.16 0.19
CA SER A 260 3.13 -10.82 -0.41
C SER A 260 3.80 -9.63 0.28
N ALA A 261 5.13 -9.67 0.41
CA ALA A 261 5.91 -8.56 0.95
C ALA A 261 5.69 -7.26 0.16
N GLN A 262 5.47 -7.37 -1.16
CA GLN A 262 5.12 -6.22 -2.02
C GLN A 262 3.75 -5.64 -1.65
N GLY A 263 2.74 -6.48 -1.44
CA GLY A 263 1.41 -6.05 -1.02
C GLY A 263 1.41 -5.36 0.34
N LEU A 264 2.17 -5.88 1.29
CA LEU A 264 2.37 -5.27 2.60
C LEU A 264 3.10 -3.92 2.51
N ALA A 265 4.11 -3.82 1.63
CA ALA A 265 4.82 -2.58 1.38
C ALA A 265 3.89 -1.50 0.82
N VAL A 266 3.10 -1.79 -0.22
CA VAL A 266 2.09 -0.87 -0.78
C VAL A 266 1.10 -0.43 0.29
N ALA A 267 0.54 -1.37 1.06
CA ALA A 267 -0.40 -1.04 2.13
C ALA A 267 0.23 -0.13 3.20
N GLY A 268 1.52 -0.34 3.51
CA GLY A 268 2.28 0.51 4.41
C GLY A 268 2.44 1.93 3.89
N LEU A 269 2.83 2.07 2.61
CA LEU A 269 2.99 3.36 1.93
C LEU A 269 1.66 4.10 1.75
N ALA A 270 0.61 3.39 1.36
CA ALA A 270 -0.74 3.93 1.23
C ALA A 270 -1.23 4.51 2.56
N ARG A 271 -1.02 3.79 3.67
CA ARG A 271 -1.35 4.28 5.02
C ARG A 271 -0.49 5.45 5.48
N ALA A 272 0.74 5.56 4.98
CA ALA A 272 1.66 6.65 5.32
C ALA A 272 1.38 7.92 4.50
N SER A 273 0.73 7.80 3.35
CA SER A 273 0.48 8.91 2.42
C SER A 273 -0.90 9.52 2.66
N LYS A 274 -1.06 10.81 2.36
CA LYS A 274 -2.38 11.46 2.54
C LYS A 274 -3.41 11.01 1.50
N LYS A 275 -2.95 10.78 0.26
CA LYS A 275 -3.76 10.34 -0.88
C LYS A 275 -3.05 9.27 -1.67
N VAL A 276 -3.80 8.45 -2.39
CA VAL A 276 -3.28 7.35 -3.21
C VAL A 276 -3.94 7.36 -4.59
N LEU A 277 -3.12 7.45 -5.63
CA LEU A 277 -3.51 7.21 -7.01
C LEU A 277 -2.82 5.93 -7.50
N ALA A 278 -3.60 4.88 -7.72
CA ALA A 278 -3.08 3.63 -8.24
C ALA A 278 -3.35 3.50 -9.74
N LEU A 279 -2.38 2.98 -10.49
CA LEU A 279 -2.41 2.86 -11.94
C LEU A 279 -2.35 1.37 -12.32
N THR A 280 -3.21 0.93 -13.24
CA THR A 280 -3.17 -0.44 -13.74
C THR A 280 -3.74 -0.57 -15.15
N GLY A 281 -3.22 -1.54 -15.92
CA GLY A 281 -3.84 -1.99 -17.17
C GLY A 281 -5.19 -2.65 -16.93
N THR A 282 -5.26 -3.51 -15.93
CA THR A 282 -6.44 -4.29 -15.57
C THR A 282 -6.60 -4.31 -14.06
N LEU A 283 -7.83 -4.08 -13.57
CA LEU A 283 -8.14 -4.14 -12.14
C LEU A 283 -8.58 -5.54 -11.71
N PHE A 284 -9.23 -6.27 -12.62
CA PHE A 284 -9.84 -7.56 -12.36
C PHE A 284 -9.15 -8.66 -13.17
N GLY A 285 -8.67 -9.69 -12.46
CA GLY A 285 -8.01 -10.85 -13.05
C GLY A 285 -8.86 -12.12 -13.01
N GLY A 286 -10.18 -12.00 -12.99
CA GLY A 286 -11.12 -13.14 -12.99
C GLY A 286 -11.61 -13.61 -11.62
N TYR A 287 -11.01 -13.14 -10.51
CA TYR A 287 -11.40 -13.53 -9.14
C TYR A 287 -11.71 -12.31 -8.26
N SER A 288 -12.84 -12.35 -7.55
CA SER A 288 -13.25 -11.30 -6.59
C SER A 288 -12.23 -11.08 -5.47
N THR A 289 -11.52 -12.14 -5.06
CA THR A 289 -10.44 -12.08 -4.06
C THR A 289 -9.30 -11.14 -4.46
N THR A 290 -9.01 -11.02 -5.76
CA THR A 290 -8.00 -10.09 -6.28
C THR A 290 -8.41 -8.65 -6.03
N LEU A 291 -9.66 -8.31 -6.34
CA LEU A 291 -10.21 -6.97 -6.13
C LEU A 291 -10.25 -6.64 -4.63
N PHE A 292 -10.72 -7.58 -3.81
CA PHE A 292 -10.80 -7.40 -2.36
C PHE A 292 -9.44 -7.06 -1.75
N HIS A 293 -8.38 -7.82 -2.04
CA HIS A 293 -7.06 -7.55 -1.46
C HIS A 293 -6.47 -6.22 -1.90
N LEU A 294 -6.74 -5.76 -3.12
CA LEU A 294 -6.30 -4.44 -3.58
C LEU A 294 -7.07 -3.33 -2.85
N LEU A 295 -8.40 -3.40 -2.84
CA LEU A 295 -9.24 -2.41 -2.18
C LEU A 295 -8.97 -2.32 -0.68
N TYR A 296 -8.82 -3.47 0.00
CA TYR A 296 -8.49 -3.55 1.41
C TYR A 296 -7.17 -2.86 1.78
N ARG A 297 -6.20 -2.85 0.84
CA ARG A 297 -4.87 -2.25 1.06
C ARG A 297 -4.87 -0.74 0.84
N LEU A 298 -5.63 -0.28 -0.15
CA LEU A 298 -5.61 1.11 -0.59
C LEU A 298 -6.70 1.97 0.03
N THR A 299 -7.81 1.37 0.45
CA THR A 299 -9.04 2.09 0.82
C THR A 299 -9.30 1.93 2.32
N PRO A 300 -9.16 2.99 3.12
CA PRO A 300 -9.43 2.94 4.56
C PRO A 300 -10.85 2.46 4.90
N GLU A 301 -11.84 2.80 4.07
CA GLU A 301 -13.26 2.48 4.26
C GLU A 301 -13.51 0.97 4.17
N VAL A 302 -13.01 0.33 3.10
CA VAL A 302 -13.10 -1.13 2.93
C VAL A 302 -12.40 -1.85 4.08
N LYS A 303 -11.24 -1.34 4.52
CA LYS A 303 -10.52 -1.89 5.66
C LYS A 303 -11.24 -1.72 7.00
N LYS A 304 -12.06 -0.68 7.17
CA LYS A 304 -12.90 -0.50 8.35
C LYS A 304 -14.11 -1.44 8.33
N GLN A 305 -14.68 -1.69 7.15
CA GLN A 305 -15.84 -2.55 6.98
C GLN A 305 -15.52 -4.03 7.14
N PHE A 306 -14.38 -4.48 6.61
CA PHE A 306 -13.98 -5.88 6.68
C PHE A 306 -12.81 -6.00 7.66
N GLY A 307 -12.98 -6.74 8.77
CA GLY A 307 -11.91 -6.96 9.74
C GLY A 307 -10.73 -7.72 9.13
N HIS A 308 -9.54 -7.69 9.75
CA HIS A 308 -8.41 -8.52 9.27
C HIS A 308 -8.66 -10.04 9.45
N ASN A 309 -9.69 -10.42 10.21
CA ASN A 309 -10.01 -11.80 10.58
C ASN A 309 -11.26 -12.35 9.86
N GLU A 310 -11.78 -11.61 8.88
CA GLU A 310 -12.78 -12.08 7.91
C GLU A 310 -12.09 -12.38 6.57
#